data_AF-A0A9D8FMX8-F1
#
_entry.id   AF-A0A9D8FMX8-F1
#
_cell.length_a   1.000
_cell.length_b   1.000
_cell.length_c   1.000
_cell.angle_alpha   90.00
_cell.angle_beta   90.00
_cell.angle_gamma   90.00
#
_symmetry.space_group_name_H-M   'P 1'
#
loop_
_entity.id
_entity.type
_entity.pdbx_description
1 polymer ?
#
loop_
_entity_poly.entity_id
_entity_poly.type
_entity_poly.pdbx_seq_one_letter_code
_entity_poly.pdbx_strand_id
1 'polypeptide(L)'
;MENAIALDTHSYIKNLQSVGFSEEQAEMVVKTQIELTEKRLATKRDIAEIKQDMNNYATAAEIQNNELKRDIKELEVTTETRYAELKRDIKELDAMVKTQIKELEVKGETQIKNLEASIETRFNELKRDIKELEVKGETQIKELELRLEARISQQKAEIIKWVFGISVAQASLIIALLKFL
;
A
#
# COMPACT_ATOMS: atom_id res chain seq x y z
N MET A 1 58.62 -43.42 34.71
CA MET A 1 59.97 -43.96 34.49
C MET A 1 60.41 -43.58 33.08
N GLU A 2 61.01 -42.40 32.94
CA GLU A 2 61.58 -41.96 31.66
C GLU A 2 62.94 -42.62 31.46
N ASN A 3 62.99 -43.70 30.69
CA ASN A 3 64.23 -44.03 29.98
C ASN A 3 64.35 -43.02 28.84
N ALA A 4 64.98 -41.88 29.12
CA ALA A 4 65.77 -41.24 28.07
C ALA A 4 66.74 -42.33 27.59
N ILE A 5 66.74 -42.66 26.31
CA ILE A 5 67.79 -43.51 25.74
C ILE A 5 69.04 -42.62 25.78
N ALA A 6 69.69 -42.57 26.95
CA ALA A 6 71.00 -41.96 27.07
C ALA A 6 71.90 -42.85 26.21
N LEU A 7 72.29 -42.33 25.05
CA LEU A 7 73.29 -42.98 24.21
C LEU A 7 74.54 -43.10 25.08
N ASP A 8 74.93 -44.33 25.43
CA ASP A 8 76.17 -44.56 26.17
C ASP A 8 77.33 -44.28 25.22
N THR A 9 77.73 -43.00 25.17
CA THR A 9 78.78 -42.51 24.28
C THR A 9 80.10 -43.21 24.54
N HIS A 10 80.38 -43.58 25.80
CA HIS A 10 81.60 -44.26 26.17
C HIS A 10 81.65 -45.69 25.63
N SER A 11 80.59 -46.48 25.87
CA SER A 11 80.47 -47.83 25.33
C SER A 11 80.45 -47.82 23.79
N TYR A 12 79.81 -46.82 23.18
CA TYR A 12 79.75 -46.70 21.73
C TYR A 12 81.11 -46.37 21.10
N ILE A 13 81.87 -45.44 21.70
CA ILE A 13 83.24 -45.13 21.27
C ILE A 13 84.13 -46.38 21.42
N LYS A 14 84.05 -47.11 22.54
CA LYS A 14 84.84 -48.34 22.76
C LYS A 14 84.55 -49.43 21.73
N ASN A 15 83.29 -49.58 21.32
CA ASN A 15 82.91 -50.53 20.27
C ASN A 15 83.43 -50.11 18.89
N LEU A 16 83.51 -48.81 18.58
CA LEU A 16 84.11 -48.34 17.33
C LEU A 16 85.64 -48.55 17.33
N GLN A 17 86.30 -48.30 18.46
CA GLN A 17 87.74 -48.56 18.63
C GLN A 17 88.08 -50.05 18.47
N SER A 18 87.25 -50.97 19.00
CA SER A 18 87.51 -52.42 18.93
C SER A 18 87.42 -53.00 17.51
N VAL A 19 86.75 -52.30 16.59
CA VAL A 19 86.66 -52.67 15.16
C VAL A 19 87.63 -51.87 14.27
N GLY A 20 88.56 -51.12 14.86
CA GLY A 20 89.69 -50.51 14.15
C GLY A 20 89.59 -49.01 13.87
N PHE A 21 88.62 -48.28 14.45
CA PHE A 21 88.58 -46.82 14.36
C PHE A 21 89.60 -46.20 15.32
N SER A 22 90.25 -45.10 14.89
CA SER A 22 91.00 -44.23 15.81
C SER A 22 90.06 -43.52 16.79
N GLU A 23 90.61 -43.03 17.90
CA GLU A 23 89.85 -42.29 18.92
C GLU A 23 89.15 -41.07 18.32
N GLU A 24 89.85 -40.28 17.49
CA GLU A 24 89.26 -39.08 16.87
C GLU A 24 88.13 -39.43 15.88
N GLN A 25 88.28 -40.53 15.12
CA GLN A 25 87.23 -41.00 14.21
C GLN A 25 86.00 -41.49 14.97
N ALA A 26 86.19 -42.25 16.05
CA ALA A 26 85.10 -42.75 16.88
C ALA A 26 84.33 -41.61 17.54
N GLU A 27 85.03 -40.62 18.12
CA GLU A 27 84.42 -39.43 18.70
C GLU A 27 83.61 -38.62 17.68
N MET A 28 84.15 -38.42 16.46
CA MET A 28 83.46 -37.66 15.43
C MET A 28 82.17 -38.36 14.96
N VAL A 29 82.17 -39.68 14.81
CA VAL A 29 80.96 -40.45 14.45
C VAL A 29 79.91 -40.33 15.54
N VAL A 30 80.27 -40.53 16.81
CA VAL A 30 79.34 -40.45 17.94
C VAL A 30 78.79 -39.04 18.12
N LYS A 31 79.64 -38.01 18.01
CA LYS A 31 79.22 -36.60 18.04
C LYS A 31 78.26 -36.27 16.91
N THR A 32 78.55 -36.70 15.69
CA THR A 32 77.65 -36.47 14.53
C THR A 32 76.31 -37.17 14.73
N GLN A 33 76.32 -38.40 15.26
CA GLN A 33 75.10 -39.15 15.54
C GLN A 33 74.24 -38.48 16.62
N ILE A 34 74.85 -37.94 17.69
CA ILE A 34 74.15 -37.15 18.71
C ILE A 34 73.53 -35.91 18.07
N GLU A 35 74.32 -35.13 17.33
CA GLU A 35 73.82 -33.90 16.70
C GLU A 35 72.65 -34.18 15.73
N LEU A 36 72.72 -35.27 14.95
CA LEU A 36 71.64 -35.67 14.05
C LEU A 36 70.39 -36.11 14.83
N THR A 37 70.58 -36.82 15.95
CA THR A 37 69.48 -37.30 16.80
C THR A 37 68.77 -36.15 17.49
N GLU A 38 69.50 -35.21 18.07
CA GLU A 38 68.96 -34.03 18.76
C GLU A 38 68.31 -33.03 17.81
N LYS A 39 68.88 -32.82 16.61
CA LYS A 39 68.36 -31.81 15.66
C LYS A 39 67.18 -32.31 14.81
N ARG A 40 66.97 -33.61 14.67
CA ARG A 40 65.96 -34.18 13.74
C ARG A 40 64.87 -35.00 14.39
N LEU A 41 65.04 -35.46 15.63
CA LEU A 41 64.01 -36.24 16.29
C LEU A 41 63.17 -35.35 17.20
N ALA A 42 61.85 -35.40 17.00
CA ALA A 42 60.90 -34.83 17.94
C ALA A 42 61.00 -35.53 19.29
N THR A 43 61.03 -34.74 20.35
CA THR A 43 61.04 -35.21 21.73
C THR A 43 59.64 -35.63 22.17
N LYS A 44 59.55 -36.36 23.29
CA LYS A 44 58.25 -36.66 23.91
C LYS A 44 57.50 -35.39 24.33
N ARG A 45 58.24 -34.32 24.63
CA ARG A 45 57.69 -33.00 24.95
C ARG A 45 56.98 -32.40 23.74
N ASP A 46 57.62 -32.41 22.56
CA ASP A 46 57.00 -31.88 21.33
C ASP A 46 55.70 -32.62 21.00
N ILE A 47 55.68 -33.94 21.18
CA ILE A 47 54.46 -34.76 20.99
C ILE A 47 53.39 -34.40 22.03
N ALA A 48 53.76 -34.14 23.28
CA ALA A 48 52.81 -33.76 24.33
C ALA A 48 52.20 -32.38 24.06
N GLU A 49 53.00 -31.41 23.60
CA GLU A 49 52.55 -30.07 23.22
C GLU A 49 51.57 -30.15 22.04
N ILE A 50 51.91 -30.89 20.97
CA ILE A 50 50.99 -31.09 19.83
C ILE A 50 49.69 -31.78 20.26
N LYS A 51 49.76 -32.79 21.14
CA LYS A 51 48.54 -33.44 21.67
C LYS A 51 47.66 -32.48 22.46
N GLN A 52 48.28 -31.60 23.24
CA GLN A 52 47.56 -30.58 23.98
C GLN A 52 46.87 -29.59 23.03
N ASP A 53 47.59 -29.10 22.02
CA ASP A 53 47.03 -28.21 21.01
C ASP A 53 45.88 -28.87 20.24
N MET A 54 46.05 -30.13 19.80
CA MET A 54 44.98 -30.89 19.16
C MET A 54 43.75 -31.02 20.05
N ASN A 55 43.93 -31.28 21.34
CA ASN A 55 42.82 -31.36 22.29
C ASN A 55 42.12 -30.01 22.45
N ASN A 56 42.89 -28.91 22.53
CA ASN A 56 42.36 -27.56 22.60
C ASN A 56 41.56 -27.21 21.33
N TYR A 57 42.08 -27.52 20.15
CA TYR A 57 41.37 -27.32 18.89
C TYR A 57 40.10 -28.17 18.81
N ALA A 58 40.12 -29.42 19.27
CA ALA A 58 38.95 -30.27 19.33
C ALA A 58 37.86 -29.69 20.23
N THR A 59 38.23 -29.22 21.43
CA THR A 59 37.31 -28.55 22.35
C THR A 59 36.75 -27.26 21.76
N ALA A 60 37.59 -26.42 21.14
CA ALA A 60 37.15 -25.17 20.50
C ALA A 60 36.15 -25.44 19.36
N ALA A 61 36.42 -26.46 18.53
CA ALA A 61 35.52 -26.86 17.45
C ALA A 61 34.17 -27.39 17.98
N GLU A 62 34.18 -28.13 19.08
CA GLU A 62 32.94 -28.62 19.73
C GLU A 62 32.10 -27.46 20.29
N ILE A 63 32.75 -26.49 20.95
CA ILE A 63 32.09 -25.26 21.43
C ILE A 63 31.45 -24.52 20.25
N GLN A 64 32.21 -24.25 19.20
CA GLN A 64 31.70 -23.55 18.02
C GLN A 64 30.54 -24.30 17.35
N ASN A 65 30.59 -25.64 17.28
CA ASN A 65 29.51 -26.44 16.73
C ASN A 65 28.22 -26.29 17.55
N ASN A 66 28.33 -26.25 18.88
CA ASN A 66 27.21 -26.05 19.78
C ASN A 66 26.63 -24.63 19.70
N GLU A 67 27.47 -23.61 19.55
CA GLU A 67 27.04 -22.23 19.29
C GLU A 67 26.27 -22.13 17.96
N LEU A 68 26.83 -22.66 16.87
CA LEU A 68 26.17 -22.66 15.57
C LEU A 68 24.82 -23.39 15.60
N LYS A 69 24.72 -24.52 16.32
CA LYS A 69 23.44 -25.21 16.50
C LYS A 69 22.41 -24.36 17.23
N ARG A 70 22.84 -23.60 18.25
CA ARG A 70 21.95 -22.69 18.97
C ARG A 70 21.48 -21.56 18.05
N ASP A 71 22.40 -20.93 17.32
CA ASP A 71 22.09 -19.81 16.44
C ASP A 71 21.16 -20.25 15.29
N ILE A 72 21.36 -21.45 14.74
CA ILE A 72 20.43 -22.05 13.76
C ILE A 72 19.03 -22.20 14.35
N LYS A 73 18.93 -22.74 15.57
CA LYS A 73 17.64 -22.92 16.24
C LYS A 73 16.94 -21.58 16.52
N GLU A 74 17.70 -20.55 16.90
CA GLU A 74 17.17 -19.21 17.10
C GLU A 74 16.65 -18.58 15.80
N LEU A 75 17.39 -18.77 14.70
CA LEU A 75 16.97 -18.35 13.36
C LEU A 75 15.70 -19.08 12.91
N GLU A 76 15.62 -20.40 13.11
CA GLU A 76 14.42 -21.19 12.81
C GLU A 76 13.20 -20.61 13.54
N VAL A 77 13.27 -20.45 14.86
CA VAL A 77 12.17 -19.88 15.67
C VAL A 77 11.80 -18.47 15.22
N THR A 78 12.80 -17.62 14.93
CA THR A 78 12.56 -16.26 14.44
C THR A 78 11.86 -16.27 13.09
N THR A 79 12.26 -17.15 12.17
CA THR A 79 11.63 -17.25 10.85
C THR A 79 10.20 -17.78 10.93
N GLU A 80 9.92 -18.76 11.78
CA GLU A 80 8.57 -19.28 12.01
C GLU A 80 7.65 -18.20 12.60
N THR A 81 8.16 -17.42 13.55
CA THR A 81 7.42 -16.32 14.18
C THR A 81 7.07 -15.25 13.14
N ARG A 82 8.05 -14.79 12.35
CA ARG A 82 7.81 -13.78 11.30
C ARG A 82 6.86 -14.29 10.21
N TYR A 83 6.91 -15.58 9.87
CA TYR A 83 5.97 -16.17 8.93
C TYR A 83 4.54 -16.17 9.49
N ALA A 84 4.36 -16.49 10.78
CA ALA A 84 3.07 -16.45 11.44
C ALA A 84 2.50 -15.01 11.51
N GLU A 85 3.34 -14.02 11.82
CA GLU A 85 2.98 -12.60 11.82
C GLU A 85 2.55 -12.13 10.43
N LEU A 86 3.35 -12.37 9.39
CA LEU A 86 3.00 -12.00 8.01
C LEU A 86 1.69 -12.64 7.56
N LYS A 87 1.46 -13.91 7.91
CA LYS A 87 0.20 -14.59 7.59
C LYS A 87 -1.00 -13.95 8.29
N ARG A 88 -0.83 -13.49 9.53
CA ARG A 88 -1.87 -12.77 10.27
C ARG A 88 -2.16 -11.42 9.62
N ASP A 89 -1.12 -10.64 9.32
CA ASP A 89 -1.25 -9.32 8.73
C ASP A 89 -1.91 -9.38 7.34
N ILE A 90 -1.58 -10.37 6.52
CA ILE A 90 -2.25 -10.63 5.24
C ILE A 90 -3.75 -10.89 5.44
N LYS A 91 -4.12 -11.69 6.44
CA LYS A 91 -5.52 -11.99 6.74
C LYS A 91 -6.28 -10.75 7.22
N GLU A 92 -5.62 -9.91 8.01
CA GLU A 92 -6.19 -8.64 8.48
C GLU A 92 -6.40 -7.66 7.33
N LEU A 93 -5.42 -7.50 6.44
CA LEU A 93 -5.54 -6.68 5.23
C LEU A 93 -6.67 -7.16 4.32
N ASP A 94 -6.81 -8.47 4.10
CA ASP A 94 -7.93 -9.04 3.33
C ASP A 94 -9.29 -8.68 3.94
N ALA A 95 -9.41 -8.76 5.27
CA ALA A 95 -10.64 -8.39 5.98
C ALA A 95 -10.93 -6.88 5.90
N MET A 96 -9.91 -6.03 6.01
CA MET A 96 -10.03 -4.57 5.86
C MET A 96 -10.50 -4.20 4.46
N VAL A 97 -9.86 -4.75 3.42
CA VAL A 97 -10.21 -4.48 2.02
C VAL A 97 -11.65 -4.90 1.72
N LYS A 98 -12.08 -6.08 2.20
CA LYS A 98 -13.47 -6.53 2.05
C LYS A 98 -14.47 -5.58 2.70
N THR A 99 -14.15 -5.06 3.88
CA THR A 99 -15.00 -4.09 4.58
C THR A 99 -15.09 -2.78 3.80
N GLN A 100 -13.96 -2.23 3.34
CA GLN A 100 -13.93 -0.98 2.57
C GLN A 100 -14.68 -1.10 1.24
N ILE A 101 -14.58 -2.23 0.54
CA ILE A 101 -15.36 -2.47 -0.69
C ILE A 101 -16.86 -2.40 -0.39
N LYS A 102 -17.33 -3.10 0.66
CA LYS A 102 -18.75 -3.09 1.06
C LYS A 102 -19.23 -1.69 1.44
N GLU A 103 -18.41 -0.93 2.17
CA GLU A 103 -18.74 0.45 2.53
C GLU A 103 -18.89 1.35 1.30
N LEU A 104 -18.01 1.20 0.30
CA LEU A 104 -18.10 1.94 -0.96
C LEU A 104 -19.34 1.55 -1.77
N GLU A 105 -19.67 0.26 -1.83
CA GLU A 105 -20.90 -0.23 -2.49
C GLU A 105 -22.14 0.38 -1.86
N VAL A 106 -22.29 0.29 -0.54
CA VAL A 106 -23.44 0.87 0.20
C VAL A 106 -23.53 2.38 0.02
N LYS A 107 -22.39 3.08 0.07
CA LYS A 107 -22.35 4.53 -0.15
C LYS A 107 -22.78 4.89 -1.56
N GLY A 108 -22.32 4.15 -2.56
CA GLY A 108 -22.70 4.32 -3.96
C GLY A 108 -24.20 4.13 -4.17
N GLU A 109 -24.77 3.03 -3.66
CA GLU A 109 -26.21 2.77 -3.72
C GLU A 109 -27.04 3.87 -3.05
N THR A 110 -26.58 4.36 -1.90
CA THR A 110 -27.27 5.44 -1.16
C THR A 110 -27.25 6.75 -1.93
N GLN A 111 -26.11 7.10 -2.55
CA GLN A 111 -26.01 8.30 -3.37
C GLN A 111 -26.91 8.23 -4.61
N ILE A 112 -26.99 7.07 -5.26
CA ILE A 112 -27.90 6.85 -6.40
C ILE A 112 -29.36 7.04 -5.97
N LYS A 113 -29.80 6.39 -4.89
CA LYS A 113 -31.18 6.54 -4.37
C LYS A 113 -31.52 7.99 -4.03
N ASN A 114 -30.59 8.72 -3.43
CA ASN A 114 -30.78 10.14 -3.11
C ASN A 114 -30.92 11.00 -4.37
N LEU A 115 -30.12 10.73 -5.41
CA LEU A 115 -30.23 11.42 -6.69
C LEU A 115 -31.56 11.09 -7.39
N GLU A 116 -31.99 9.83 -7.41
CA GLU A 116 -33.28 9.40 -7.95
C GLU A 116 -34.44 10.14 -7.27
N ALA A 117 -34.47 10.18 -5.94
CA ALA A 117 -35.50 10.90 -5.18
C ALA A 117 -35.49 12.41 -5.46
N SER A 118 -34.30 13.02 -5.59
CA SER A 118 -34.18 14.44 -5.92
C SER A 118 -34.68 14.74 -7.34
N ILE A 119 -34.36 13.87 -8.31
CA ILE A 119 -34.85 13.98 -9.69
C ILE A 119 -36.37 13.85 -9.72
N GLU A 120 -36.95 12.87 -9.01
CA GLU A 120 -38.39 12.67 -8.95
C GLU A 120 -39.11 13.89 -8.34
N THR A 121 -38.54 14.47 -7.28
CA THR A 121 -39.07 15.68 -6.65
C THR A 121 -39.09 16.84 -7.64
N ARG A 122 -37.96 17.12 -8.30
CA ARG A 122 -37.86 18.21 -9.30
C ARG A 122 -38.76 17.99 -10.50
N PHE A 123 -38.92 16.73 -10.95
CA PHE A 123 -39.82 16.41 -12.04
C PHE A 123 -41.28 16.72 -11.67
N ASN A 124 -41.70 16.37 -10.45
CA ASN A 124 -43.04 16.68 -9.96
C ASN A 124 -43.26 18.20 -9.78
N GLU A 125 -42.25 18.93 -9.30
CA GLU A 125 -42.27 20.39 -9.22
C GLU A 125 -42.43 21.02 -10.61
N LEU A 126 -41.59 20.64 -11.58
CA LEU A 126 -41.69 21.14 -12.96
C LEU A 126 -43.06 20.85 -13.59
N LYS A 127 -43.61 19.66 -13.35
CA LYS A 127 -44.94 19.30 -13.85
C LYS A 127 -46.04 20.19 -13.25
N ARG A 128 -45.94 20.52 -11.97
CA ARG A 128 -46.86 21.44 -11.30
C ARG A 128 -46.74 22.85 -11.88
N ASP A 129 -45.52 23.35 -12.01
CA ASP A 129 -45.25 24.70 -12.49
C ASP A 129 -45.73 24.87 -13.95
N ILE A 130 -45.53 23.86 -14.81
CA ILE A 130 -46.08 23.84 -16.17
C ILE A 130 -47.61 23.96 -16.14
N LYS A 131 -48.29 23.15 -15.32
CA LYS A 131 -49.75 23.19 -15.20
C LYS A 131 -50.25 24.54 -14.70
N GLU A 132 -49.53 25.16 -13.76
CA GLU A 132 -49.85 26.50 -13.26
C GLU A 132 -49.70 27.57 -14.36
N LEU A 133 -48.63 27.50 -15.16
CA LEU A 133 -48.42 28.39 -16.29
C LEU A 133 -49.49 28.22 -17.38
N GLU A 134 -49.91 26.99 -17.67
CA GLU A 134 -51.02 26.71 -18.60
C GLU A 134 -52.31 27.39 -18.14
N VAL A 135 -52.72 27.16 -16.88
CA VAL A 135 -53.96 27.75 -16.31
C VAL A 135 -53.88 29.28 -16.28
N LYS A 136 -52.72 29.83 -15.92
CA LYS A 136 -52.52 31.29 -15.90
C LYS A 136 -52.60 31.87 -17.31
N GLY A 137 -52.01 31.20 -18.30
CA GLY A 137 -52.09 31.58 -19.71
C GLY A 137 -53.53 31.60 -20.23
N GLU A 138 -54.28 30.52 -20.00
CA GLU A 138 -55.71 30.43 -20.35
C GLU A 138 -56.53 31.55 -19.71
N THR A 139 -56.30 31.81 -18.41
CA THR A 139 -57.02 32.85 -17.67
C THR A 139 -56.72 34.24 -18.22
N GLN A 140 -55.46 34.55 -18.50
CA GLN A 140 -55.05 35.85 -19.07
C GLN A 140 -55.62 36.07 -20.47
N ILE A 141 -55.67 35.02 -21.31
CA ILE A 141 -56.30 35.09 -22.63
C ILE A 141 -57.79 35.43 -22.49
N LYS A 142 -58.52 34.71 -21.63
CA LYS A 142 -59.95 34.95 -21.39
C LYS A 142 -60.22 36.36 -20.85
N GLU A 143 -59.38 36.87 -19.96
CA GLU A 143 -59.50 38.23 -19.44
C GLU A 143 -59.30 39.28 -20.56
N LEU A 144 -58.32 39.06 -21.45
CA LEU A 144 -58.09 39.93 -22.61
C LEU A 144 -59.27 39.91 -23.58
N GLU A 145 -59.85 38.75 -23.87
CA GLU A 145 -61.05 38.61 -24.71
C GLU A 145 -62.22 39.42 -24.14
N LEU A 146 -62.55 39.23 -22.85
CA LEU A 146 -63.63 39.97 -22.18
C LEU A 146 -63.38 41.49 -22.19
N ARG A 147 -62.13 41.92 -21.96
CA ARG A 147 -61.76 43.34 -21.98
C ARG A 147 -61.89 43.93 -23.40
N LEU A 148 -61.54 43.18 -24.43
CA LEU A 148 -61.72 43.59 -25.83
C LEU A 148 -63.20 43.70 -26.19
N GLU A 149 -64.02 42.72 -25.83
CA GLU A 149 -65.48 42.76 -26.05
C GLU A 149 -66.13 43.97 -25.38
N ALA A 150 -65.76 44.25 -24.11
CA ALA A 150 -66.24 45.40 -23.38
C ALA A 150 -65.87 46.73 -24.05
N ARG A 151 -64.61 46.87 -24.52
CA ARG A 151 -64.16 48.06 -25.25
C ARG A 151 -64.87 48.23 -26.59
N ILE A 152 -65.07 47.15 -27.34
CA ILE A 152 -65.82 47.19 -28.60
C ILE A 152 -67.27 47.63 -28.35
N SER A 153 -67.90 47.09 -27.30
CA SER A 153 -69.27 47.48 -26.91
C SER A 153 -69.34 48.96 -26.52
N GLN A 154 -68.39 49.44 -25.73
CA GLN A 154 -68.27 50.84 -25.37
C GLN A 154 -68.11 51.74 -26.61
N GLN A 155 -67.18 51.39 -27.52
CA GLN A 155 -66.96 52.14 -28.76
C GLN A 155 -68.20 52.13 -29.65
N LYS A 156 -68.91 51.00 -29.79
CA LYS A 156 -70.18 50.94 -30.51
C LYS A 156 -71.23 51.87 -29.91
N ALA A 157 -71.37 51.90 -28.58
CA ALA A 157 -72.32 52.76 -27.89
C ALA A 157 -71.97 54.26 -28.07
N GLU A 158 -70.68 54.61 -28.00
CA GLU A 158 -70.21 55.97 -28.26
C GLU A 158 -70.47 56.38 -29.71
N ILE A 159 -70.19 55.52 -30.69
CA ILE A 159 -70.50 55.77 -32.11
C ILE A 159 -72.00 56.00 -32.31
N ILE A 160 -72.87 55.19 -31.71
CA ILE A 160 -74.33 55.37 -31.80
C ILE A 160 -74.75 56.73 -31.25
N LYS A 161 -74.21 57.16 -30.10
CA LYS A 161 -74.48 58.48 -29.53
C LYS A 161 -74.06 59.60 -30.50
N TRP A 162 -72.87 59.49 -31.10
CA TRP A 162 -72.39 60.47 -32.09
C TRP A 162 -73.24 60.51 -33.36
N VAL A 163 -73.58 59.34 -33.92
CA VAL A 163 -74.44 59.23 -35.12
C VAL A 163 -75.82 59.82 -34.84
N PHE A 164 -76.43 59.52 -33.68
CA PHE A 164 -77.71 60.10 -33.30
C PHE A 164 -77.63 61.64 -33.17
N GLY A 165 -76.58 62.15 -32.53
CA GLY A 165 -76.35 63.59 -32.42
C GLY A 165 -76.23 64.28 -33.79
N ILE A 166 -75.47 63.70 -34.72
CA ILE A 166 -75.33 64.22 -36.09
C ILE A 166 -76.67 64.15 -36.84
N SER A 167 -77.41 63.04 -36.75
CA SER A 167 -78.71 62.88 -37.42
C SER A 167 -79.75 63.91 -36.96
N VAL A 168 -79.81 64.19 -35.66
CA VAL A 168 -80.70 65.23 -35.10
C VAL A 168 -80.31 66.62 -35.60
N ALA A 169 -79.01 66.93 -35.64
CA ALA A 169 -78.52 68.20 -36.17
C ALA A 169 -78.84 68.35 -37.67
N GLN A 170 -78.64 67.29 -38.47
CA GLN A 170 -78.96 67.25 -39.89
C GLN A 170 -80.47 67.42 -40.15
N ALA A 171 -81.33 66.72 -39.41
CA ALA A 171 -82.78 66.87 -39.52
C ALA A 171 -83.24 68.30 -39.20
N SER A 172 -82.65 68.90 -38.15
CA SER A 172 -82.92 70.30 -37.78
C SER A 172 -82.51 71.28 -38.89
N LEU A 173 -81.36 71.04 -39.53
CA LEU A 173 -80.87 71.83 -40.67
C LEU A 173 -81.80 71.73 -41.89
N ILE A 174 -82.26 70.52 -42.23
CA ILE A 174 -83.20 70.31 -43.36
C ILE A 174 -84.51 71.06 -43.11
N ILE A 175 -85.06 70.98 -41.90
CA ILE A 175 -86.29 71.70 -41.53
C ILE A 175 -86.09 73.22 -41.64
N ALA A 176 -84.93 73.73 -41.23
CA ALA A 176 -84.60 75.14 -41.38
C ALA A 176 -84.52 75.56 -42.85
N LEU A 177 -83.84 74.77 -43.71
CA LEU A 177 -83.73 75.04 -45.14
C LEU A 177 -85.09 75.00 -45.85
N LEU A 178 -85.98 74.06 -45.51
CA LEU A 178 -87.34 73.97 -46.07
C LEU A 178 -88.24 75.17 -45.74
N LYS A 179 -87.96 75.91 -44.66
CA LYS A 179 -88.71 77.14 -44.33
C LYS A 179 -88.27 78.37 -45.14
N PHE A 180 -87.11 78.32 -45.78
CA PHE A 180 -86.53 79.42 -46.56
C PHE A 180 -86.62 79.21 -48.09
N LEU A 181 -87.10 78.04 -48.55
CA LEU A 181 -87.56 77.80 -49.93
C LEU A 181 -89.05 78.11 -50.06
#